data_AF-A0A2V9YI08-F1
#
_entry.id   AF-A0A2V9YI08-F1
#
_cell.length_a   1.000
_cell.length_b   1.000
_cell.length_c   1.000
_cell.angle_alpha   90.00
_cell.angle_beta   90.00
_cell.angle_gamma   90.00
#
_symmetry.space_group_name_H-M   'P 1'
#
loop_
_entity.id
_entity.type
_entity.pdbx_description
1 polymer ?
#
loop_
_entity_poly.entity_id
_entity_poly.type
_entity_poly.pdbx_seq_one_letter_code
_entity_poly.pdbx_strand_id
1 'polypeptide(L)' 'DSGVVFVKNRPFVICVMTTYLRNEREGEEAISKIALAAYRMFDRLGRASEYGRVISPANSSKP' A
#
# COMPACT_ATOMS: atom_id res chain seq x y z
N ASP A 1 -9.68 -0.65 12.72
CA ASP A 1 -8.52 -1.55 12.82
C ASP A 1 -7.20 -0.82 12.66
N SER A 2 -6.18 -1.29 13.37
CA SER A 2 -4.81 -0.79 13.27
C SER A 2 -3.84 -1.92 12.98
N GLY A 3 -2.82 -1.67 12.17
CA GLY A 3 -1.83 -2.67 11.83
C GLY A 3 -0.50 -2.08 11.37
N VAL A 4 0.56 -2.87 11.54
CA VAL A 4 1.87 -2.63 10.94
C VAL A 4 1.93 -3.43 9.65
N VAL A 5 2.22 -2.76 8.54
CA VAL A 5 2.28 -3.37 7.21
C VAL A 5 3.73 -3.40 6.75
N PHE A 6 4.25 -4.61 6.57
CA PHE A 6 5.61 -4.82 6.06
C PHE A 6 5.59 -4.81 4.53
N VAL A 7 6.05 -3.69 3.96
CA VAL A 7 6.33 -3.56 2.53
C VAL A 7 7.83 -3.45 2.33
N LYS A 8 8.34 -4.07 1.27
CA LYS A 8 9.78 -4.05 0.95
C LYS A 8 10.29 -2.60 0.88
N ASN A 9 11.35 -2.31 1.65
CA ASN A 9 12.03 -1.00 1.77
C ASN A 9 11.21 0.15 2.38
N ARG A 10 9.90 -0.03 2.65
CA ARG A 10 8.98 1.02 3.08
C ARG A 10 7.87 0.48 4.02
N PRO A 11 8.22 -0.09 5.20
CA PRO A 11 7.20 -0.49 6.18
C PRO A 11 6.44 0.73 6.69
N PHE A 12 5.16 0.56 7.03
CA PHE A 12 4.32 1.63 7.56
C PHE A 12 3.31 1.14 8.59
N VAL A 13 2.76 2.06 9.38
CA VAL A 13 1.65 1.82 10.30
C VAL A 13 0.40 2.46 9.73
N ILE A 14 -0.73 1.78 9.82
CA ILE A 14 -2.03 2.31 9.43
C ILE A 14 -3.06 2.05 10.52
N CYS A 15 -3.89 3.05 10.78
CA CYS A 15 -5.07 2.94 11.63
C CYS A 15 -6.27 3.51 10.88
N VAL A 16 -7.28 2.68 10.68
CA VAL A 16 -8.54 3.05 10.03
C VAL A 16 -9.66 2.90 11.04
N MET A 17 -10.39 3.98 11.27
CA MET A 17 -11.57 3.98 12.13
C MET A 17 -12.80 4.39 11.31
N THR A 18 -13.86 3.61 11.45
CA THR A 18 -15.16 3.85 10.83
C THR A 18 -16.16 4.19 11.92
N THR A 19 -17.01 5.18 11.69
CA THR A 19 -18.08 5.58 12.61
C THR A 19 -19.41 5.65 11.88
N TYR A 20 -20.52 5.50 12.60
CA TYR A 20 -21.89 5.53 12.08
C TYR A 20 -22.17 4.53 10.94
N LEU A 21 -21.59 3.33 11.02
CA LEU A 21 -21.85 2.28 10.05
C LEU A 21 -23.29 1.76 10.19
N ARG A 22 -23.94 1.51 9.05
CA ARG A 22 -25.26 0.87 9.02
C ARG A 22 -25.19 -0.63 9.30
N ASN A 23 -24.06 -1.25 8.95
CA ASN A 23 -23.73 -2.63 9.28
C ASN A 23 -22.20 -2.78 9.39
N GLU A 24 -21.75 -3.80 10.13
CA GLU A 24 -20.31 -4.04 10.37
C GLU A 24 -19.54 -4.43 9.11
N ARG A 25 -20.20 -5.15 8.18
CA ARG A 25 -19.60 -5.64 6.94
C ARG A 25 -19.11 -4.51 6.03
N GLU A 26 -19.87 -3.42 5.93
CA GLU A 26 -19.45 -2.22 5.20
C GLU A 26 -18.19 -1.59 5.81
N GLY A 27 -18.06 -1.65 7.14
CA GLY A 27 -16.86 -1.21 7.86
C GLY A 27 -15.63 -2.02 7.50
N GLU A 28 -15.74 -3.34 7.58
CA GLU A 28 -14.66 -4.26 7.23
C GLU A 28 -14.24 -4.11 5.76
N GLU A 29 -15.21 -3.95 4.86
CA GLU A 29 -14.93 -3.73 3.44
C GLU A 29 -14.23 -2.39 3.19
N ALA A 30 -14.63 -1.32 3.90
CA ALA A 30 -13.98 -0.02 3.83
C ALA A 30 -12.54 -0.08 4.35
N ILE A 31 -12.33 -0.71 5.51
CA ILE A 31 -11.00 -0.92 6.10
C ILE A 31 -10.10 -1.67 5.11
N SER A 32 -10.61 -2.75 4.52
CA SER A 32 -9.87 -3.56 3.54
C SER A 32 -9.48 -2.77 2.29
N LYS A 33 -10.39 -1.97 1.74
CA LYS A 33 -10.11 -1.11 0.57
C LYS A 33 -9.05 -0.07 0.88
N ILE A 34 -9.10 0.57 2.04
CA ILE A 34 -8.12 1.59 2.47
C ILE A 34 -6.75 0.94 2.68
N ALA A 35 -6.69 -0.20 3.37
CA ALA A 35 -5.46 -0.95 3.58
C ALA A 35 -4.80 -1.35 2.25
N LEU A 36 -5.59 -1.85 1.28
CA LEU A 36 -5.11 -2.22 -0.05
C LEU A 36 -4.57 -1.01 -0.83
N ALA A 37 -5.26 0.13 -0.76
CA ALA A 37 -4.81 1.35 -1.42
C ALA A 37 -3.47 1.85 -0.84
N ALA A 38 -3.35 1.85 0.49
CA ALA A 38 -2.10 2.21 1.17
C ALA A 38 -0.95 1.26 0.79
N TYR A 39 -1.19 -0.06 0.84
CA TYR A 39 -0.20 -1.05 0.44
C TYR A 39 0.31 -0.81 -0.98
N ARG A 40 -0.60 -0.62 -1.95
CA ARG A 40 -0.22 -0.36 -3.36
C ARG A 40 0.64 0.88 -3.52
N MET A 41 0.36 1.93 -2.76
CA MET A 41 1.16 3.17 -2.80
C MET A 41 2.59 2.91 -2.29
N PHE A 42 2.72 2.32 -1.10
CA PHE A 42 4.03 2.06 -0.50
C PHE A 42 4.83 1.02 -1.27
N ASP A 43 4.18 0.02 -1.87
CA ASP A 43 4.82 -0.97 -2.72
C ASP A 43 5.31 -0.34 -4.03
N ARG A 44 4.55 0.58 -4.63
CA ARG A 44 5.01 1.36 -5.78
C ARG A 44 6.22 2.23 -5.42
N LEU A 45 6.18 2.88 -4.26
CA LEU A 45 7.31 3.69 -3.77
C LEU A 45 8.54 2.85 -3.44
N GLY A 46 8.36 1.66 -2.87
CA GLY A 46 9.46 0.74 -2.57
C GLY A 46 10.14 0.15 -3.81
N ARG A 47 9.42 0.12 -4.94
CA ARG A 47 9.92 -0.28 -6.27
C ARG A 47 10.47 0.88 -7.11
N ALA A 48 10.23 2.13 -6.71
CA ALA A 48 10.75 3.29 -7.41
C ALA A 48 12.25 3.45 -7.13
N SER A 49 13.00 3.90 -8.13
CA SER A 49 14.37 4.36 -7.92
C SER A 49 14.40 5.68 -7.15
N GLU A 50 15.59 6.11 -6.76
CA GLU A 50 15.82 7.43 -6.16
C GLU A 50 15.25 8.57 -7.02
N TYR A 51 15.24 8.40 -8.35
CA TYR A 51 14.69 9.35 -9.32
C TYR A 51 13.16 9.19 -9.55
N GLY A 52 12.47 8.34 -8.78
CA GLY A 52 11.01 8.24 -8.78
C GLY A 52 10.40 7.38 -9.90
N ARG A 53 11.21 6.79 -10.79
CA ARG A 53 10.74 5.87 -11.85
C ARG A 53 10.93 4.42 -11.44
N VAL A 54 10.00 3.54 -11.79
CA VAL A 54 10.19 2.09 -11.62
C VAL A 54 11.24 1.63 -12.63
N ILE A 55 12.37 1.14 -12.14
CA ILE A 55 13.41 0.55 -13.00
C ILE A 55 13.14 -0.95 -13.06
N SER A 56 12.49 -1.41 -14.13
CA SER A 56 12.45 -2.84 -14.43
C SER A 56 13.81 -3.25 -15.03
N PRO A 57 14.55 -4.20 -14.43
CA PRO A 57 15.84 -4.66 -14.98
C PRO A 57 15.72 -5.23 -16.41
N ALA A 58 14.54 -5.69 -16.79
CA ALA A 58 14.29 -6.33 -18.09
C ALA A 58 14.35 -5.39 -19.30
N ASN A 59 14.39 -4.06 -19.11
CA ASN A 59 14.43 -3.09 -20.20
C ASN A 59 15.76 -2.35 -20.34
N SER A 60 16.80 -2.79 -19.62
CA SER A 60 18.17 -2.38 -19.94
C SER A 60 18.64 -3.27 -21.08
N SER A 61 18.48 -2.79 -22.32
CA SER A 61 19.14 -3.34 -23.50
C SER A 61 20.62 -3.55 -23.18
N LYS A 62 21.06 -4.81 -23.15
CA LYS A 62 22.48 -5.19 -23.12
C LYS A 62 23.22 -4.54 -24.29
N PRO A 63 24.40 -3.96 -24.05
CA PRO A 63 25.61 -4.26 -24.79
C PRO A 63 26.39 -5.39 -24.11
#